data_AF-H2YBH1-F1
#
_entry.id   AF-H2YBH1-F1
#
_cell.length_a   1.000
_cell.length_b   1.000
_cell.length_c   1.000
_cell.angle_alpha   90.00
_cell.angle_beta   90.00
_cell.angle_gamma   90.00
#
_symmetry.space_group_name_H-M   'P 1'
#
loop_
_entity.id
_entity.type
_entity.pdbx_description
1 polymer ?
#
loop_
_entity_poly.entity_id
_entity_poly.type
_entity_poly.pdbx_seq_one_letter_code
_entity_poly.pdbx_strand_id
1 'polypeptide(L)'
;MSCTFRGERLFTWYYAFVLMGCYAVGELGHFIIGIISKPISQELHFGEKGCVTNSSEIESQVEKLQKCSGMNFTMCHAAEHQNKTYCRWDYTGSGIEYQILAGPSFIAIFTVMGIVIGVLGDKYNRVRLLTVCMLLYSTMALLSGFSNSYWQLIIFRLGFGAGEAGCTPLTASIVADKFSKESRGLAMSIFNWGIYFGYGLAFAVGNYVTEANILGQGWRWSYYVTAIPGFL
;
A
#
# COMPACT_ATOMS: atom_id res chain seq x y z
N MET A 1 7.12 -25.58 -40.14
CA MET A 1 6.82 -25.74 -38.70
C MET A 1 7.00 -24.45 -37.88
N SER A 2 6.92 -23.24 -38.46
CA SER A 2 7.30 -21.99 -37.74
C SER A 2 6.13 -21.11 -37.24
N CYS A 3 4.86 -21.52 -37.38
CA CYS A 3 3.72 -20.67 -37.00
C CYS A 3 3.26 -20.78 -35.54
N THR A 4 3.69 -21.80 -34.78
CA THR A 4 3.28 -21.98 -33.37
C THR A 4 4.14 -21.20 -32.37
N PHE A 5 5.40 -20.89 -32.72
CA PHE A 5 6.36 -20.24 -31.80
C PHE A 5 6.05 -18.77 -31.49
N ARG A 6 5.36 -18.04 -32.39
CA ARG A 6 5.08 -16.60 -32.20
C ARG A 6 3.92 -16.37 -31.23
N GLY A 7 2.91 -17.25 -31.25
CA GLY A 7 1.78 -17.22 -30.32
C GLY A 7 2.20 -17.54 -28.88
N GLU A 8 3.04 -18.56 -28.68
CA GLU A 8 3.53 -18.93 -27.35
C GLU A 8 4.41 -17.83 -26.73
N ARG A 9 5.30 -17.19 -27.51
CA ARG A 9 6.10 -16.06 -26.98
C ARG A 9 5.23 -14.89 -26.54
N LEU A 10 4.23 -14.51 -27.34
CA LEU A 10 3.30 -13.44 -26.99
C LEU A 10 2.54 -13.75 -25.70
N PHE A 11 2.12 -14.99 -25.53
CA PHE A 11 1.45 -15.44 -24.31
C PHE A 11 2.37 -15.41 -23.08
N THR A 12 3.64 -15.80 -23.22
CA THR A 12 4.61 -15.75 -22.11
C THR A 12 4.91 -14.30 -21.69
N TRP A 13 5.06 -13.37 -22.64
CA TRP A 13 5.25 -11.95 -22.33
C TRP A 13 4.01 -11.30 -21.73
N TYR A 14 2.83 -11.62 -22.25
CA TYR A 14 1.55 -11.22 -21.64
C TYR A 14 1.49 -11.64 -20.16
N TYR A 15 1.90 -12.86 -19.86
CA TYR A 15 1.97 -13.37 -18.49
C TYR A 15 2.89 -12.53 -17.58
N ALA A 16 4.06 -12.11 -18.08
CA ALA A 16 4.97 -11.25 -17.32
C ALA A 16 4.37 -9.86 -17.05
N PHE A 17 3.67 -9.27 -18.01
CA PHE A 17 3.00 -7.97 -17.80
C PHE A 17 1.82 -8.08 -16.83
N VAL A 18 1.04 -9.16 -16.88
CA VAL A 18 -0.03 -9.41 -15.91
C VAL A 18 0.53 -9.55 -14.50
N LEU A 19 1.59 -10.35 -14.32
CA LEU A 19 2.27 -10.50 -13.03
C LEU A 19 2.84 -9.18 -12.52
N MET A 20 3.45 -8.38 -13.40
CA MET A 20 3.93 -7.04 -13.06
C MET A 20 2.78 -6.15 -12.59
N GLY A 21 1.65 -6.12 -13.30
CA GLY A 21 0.48 -5.30 -12.93
C GLY A 21 -0.10 -5.72 -11.58
N CYS A 22 -0.23 -7.01 -11.33
CA CYS A 22 -0.69 -7.53 -10.05
C CYS A 22 0.26 -7.16 -8.91
N TYR A 23 1.57 -7.30 -9.16
CA TYR A 23 2.59 -6.98 -8.17
C TYR A 23 2.65 -5.47 -7.88
N ALA A 24 2.51 -4.63 -8.90
CA ALA A 24 2.43 -3.18 -8.74
C ALA A 24 1.27 -2.76 -7.83
N VAL A 25 0.11 -3.39 -7.96
CA VAL A 25 -1.02 -3.05 -7.08
C VAL A 25 -0.88 -3.66 -5.68
N GLY A 26 -0.22 -4.81 -5.54
CA GLY A 26 0.18 -5.32 -4.22
C GLY A 26 1.08 -4.32 -3.48
N GLU A 27 2.13 -3.85 -4.15
CA GLU A 27 3.07 -2.85 -3.62
C GLU A 27 2.40 -1.48 -3.39
N LEU A 28 1.42 -1.11 -4.21
CA LEU A 28 0.56 0.04 -3.94
C LEU A 28 -0.06 -0.07 -2.55
N GLY A 29 -0.67 -1.22 -2.22
CA GLY A 29 -1.23 -1.49 -0.90
C GLY A 29 -0.22 -1.49 0.25
N HIS A 30 0.98 -1.97 -0.04
CA HIS A 30 2.09 -1.94 0.91
C HIS A 30 2.41 -0.49 1.29
N PHE A 31 2.65 0.39 0.30
CA PHE A 31 3.11 1.75 0.52
C PHE A 31 2.01 2.76 0.86
N ILE A 32 0.75 2.47 0.52
CA ILE A 32 -0.34 3.44 0.70
C ILE A 32 -0.48 3.89 2.15
N ILE A 33 -0.26 2.98 3.11
CA ILE A 33 -0.40 3.26 4.55
C ILE A 33 0.48 4.43 5.02
N GLY A 34 1.61 4.68 4.36
CA GLY A 34 2.46 5.83 4.67
C GLY A 34 1.86 7.15 4.21
N ILE A 35 1.19 7.14 3.05
CA ILE A 35 0.57 8.33 2.44
C ILE A 35 -0.72 8.71 3.18
N ILE A 36 -1.56 7.72 3.49
CA ILE A 36 -2.84 7.94 4.18
C ILE A 36 -2.73 7.85 5.71
N SER A 37 -1.51 7.87 6.26
CA SER A 37 -1.25 7.78 7.71
C SER A 37 -1.99 8.85 8.52
N LYS A 38 -1.96 10.10 8.04
CA LYS A 38 -2.62 11.24 8.69
C LYS A 38 -4.15 11.09 8.77
N PRO A 39 -4.90 10.93 7.66
CA PRO A 39 -6.36 10.79 7.73
C PRO A 39 -6.80 9.54 8.51
N ILE A 40 -6.09 8.41 8.39
CA ILE A 40 -6.39 7.22 9.19
C ILE A 40 -6.23 7.51 10.68
N SER A 41 -5.13 8.16 11.09
CA SER A 41 -4.86 8.47 12.50
C SER A 41 -5.92 9.40 13.11
N GLN A 42 -6.43 10.34 12.31
CA GLN A 42 -7.45 11.29 12.75
C GLN A 42 -8.80 10.61 12.99
N GLU A 43 -9.17 9.63 12.16
CA GLU A 43 -10.43 8.91 12.29
C GLU A 43 -10.38 7.79 13.36
N LEU A 44 -9.30 7.01 13.38
CA LEU A 44 -9.15 5.89 14.32
C LEU A 44 -8.53 6.28 15.66
N HIS A 45 -8.17 7.55 15.82
CA HIS A 45 -7.67 8.15 17.05
C HIS A 45 -6.46 7.45 17.66
N PHE A 46 -5.40 7.28 16.87
CA PHE A 46 -4.14 6.67 17.30
C PHE A 46 -2.94 7.53 16.91
N GLY A 47 -1.82 7.34 17.60
CA GLY A 47 -0.55 8.02 17.37
C GLY A 47 -0.37 9.28 18.22
N GLU A 48 0.63 10.05 17.85
CA GLU A 48 0.94 11.32 18.54
C GLU A 48 -0.06 12.41 18.15
N LYS A 49 -0.40 13.24 19.14
CA LYS A 49 -1.20 14.45 18.94
C LYS A 49 -0.29 15.65 18.77
N GLY A 50 -0.62 16.49 17.81
CA GLY A 50 0.09 17.72 17.51
C GLY A 50 -0.86 18.85 17.13
N CYS A 51 -0.31 20.06 17.07
CA CYS A 51 -1.02 21.24 16.61
C CYS A 51 -0.96 21.26 15.06
N VAL A 52 -2.08 20.96 14.39
CA VAL A 52 -2.18 20.86 12.93
C VAL A 52 -3.07 21.96 12.34
N THR A 53 -2.84 22.32 11.07
CA THR A 53 -3.62 23.32 10.35
C THR A 53 -4.93 22.76 9.80
N ASN A 54 -5.99 23.58 9.81
CA ASN A 54 -7.30 23.21 9.26
C ASN A 54 -7.32 23.47 7.74
N SER A 55 -7.38 22.41 6.93
CA SER A 55 -7.24 22.45 5.47
C SER A 55 -8.56 22.55 4.69
N SER A 56 -9.71 22.69 5.35
CA SER A 56 -11.01 22.61 4.67
C SER A 56 -11.39 23.82 3.81
N GLU A 57 -10.59 24.91 3.76
CA GLU A 57 -11.06 26.16 3.11
C GLU A 57 -9.97 27.07 2.49
N ILE A 58 -8.69 26.66 2.39
CA ILE A 58 -7.61 27.61 2.06
C ILE A 58 -6.69 27.09 0.97
N GLU A 59 -7.14 27.17 -0.28
CA GLU A 59 -6.28 27.00 -1.46
C GLU A 59 -5.96 28.34 -2.16
N SER A 60 -6.45 29.50 -1.70
CA SER A 60 -6.35 30.73 -2.50
C SER A 60 -5.49 31.89 -1.97
N GLN A 61 -4.88 31.84 -0.77
CA GLN A 61 -4.20 33.05 -0.21
C GLN A 61 -2.92 32.82 0.63
N VAL A 62 -2.37 31.62 0.77
CA VAL A 62 -1.31 31.38 1.79
C VAL A 62 0.08 31.23 1.18
N GLU A 63 0.79 32.34 1.08
CA GLU A 63 2.26 32.36 0.95
C GLU A 63 2.96 32.76 2.28
N LYS A 64 2.19 33.06 3.34
CA LYS A 64 2.71 33.40 4.69
C LYS A 64 1.82 32.86 5.81
N LEU A 65 1.74 31.55 6.02
CA LEU A 65 1.26 31.02 7.30
C LEU A 65 2.47 30.69 8.18
N GLN A 66 2.59 31.42 9.28
CA GLN A 66 3.50 31.11 10.37
C GLN A 66 3.13 29.70 10.88
N LYS A 67 4.10 28.77 10.86
CA LYS A 67 3.94 27.40 11.40
C LYS A 67 3.36 27.50 12.81
N CYS A 68 2.35 26.69 13.15
CA CYS A 68 1.80 26.63 14.50
C CYS A 68 2.97 26.40 15.49
N SER A 69 3.45 27.47 16.13
CA SER A 69 4.70 27.48 16.88
C SER A 69 4.50 28.28 18.15
N GLY A 70 4.49 27.56 19.27
CA GLY A 70 4.22 28.05 20.61
C GLY A 70 4.11 26.84 21.53
N MET A 71 5.25 26.33 21.99
CA MET A 71 5.31 25.06 22.71
C MET A 71 5.00 25.24 24.20
N ASN A 72 3.79 24.83 24.58
CA ASN A 72 3.48 24.18 25.85
C ASN A 72 2.49 23.04 25.51
N PHE A 73 2.57 21.87 26.18
CA PHE A 73 1.69 20.72 25.91
C PHE A 73 0.18 21.02 25.98
N THR A 74 -0.19 22.18 26.53
CA THR A 74 -1.56 22.61 26.79
C THR A 74 -2.07 23.74 25.89
N MET A 75 -1.23 24.43 25.11
CA MET A 75 -1.68 25.55 24.26
C MET A 75 -1.16 25.46 22.83
N CYS A 76 -2.08 25.44 21.87
CA CYS A 76 -1.84 25.51 20.44
C CYS A 76 -2.29 26.90 19.98
N HIS A 77 -1.35 27.82 19.80
CA HIS A 77 -1.67 29.17 19.32
C HIS A 77 -1.98 29.12 17.83
N ALA A 78 -3.18 29.53 17.47
CA ALA A 78 -3.62 29.61 16.10
C ALA A 78 -3.15 30.93 15.47
N ALA A 79 -2.59 30.86 14.26
CA ALA A 79 -2.27 32.05 13.48
C ALA A 79 -3.58 32.71 13.01
N GLU A 80 -3.69 34.03 13.20
CA GLU A 80 -4.87 34.81 12.87
C GLU A 80 -4.68 35.50 11.51
N HIS A 81 -5.48 35.11 10.52
CA HIS A 81 -5.57 35.81 9.25
C HIS A 81 -7.05 36.08 8.95
N GLN A 82 -7.41 37.37 8.85
CA GLN A 82 -8.81 37.82 8.71
C GLN A 82 -9.78 37.25 9.77
N ASN A 83 -9.43 37.35 11.06
CA ASN A 83 -10.33 37.02 12.19
C ASN A 83 -10.76 35.53 12.25
N LYS A 84 -10.01 34.64 11.58
CA LYS A 84 -10.15 33.17 11.66
C LYS A 84 -8.84 32.58 12.22
N THR A 85 -8.95 31.73 13.23
CA THR A 85 -7.83 31.05 13.89
C THR A 85 -7.66 29.64 13.32
N TYR A 86 -6.48 29.32 12.75
CA TYR A 86 -6.25 28.08 11.99
C TYR A 86 -5.23 27.11 12.61
N CYS A 87 -5.43 26.66 13.85
CA CYS A 87 -4.70 25.49 14.37
C CYS A 87 -5.61 24.70 15.33
N ARG A 88 -5.59 23.36 15.26
CA ARG A 88 -6.34 22.45 16.15
C ARG A 88 -5.41 21.33 16.65
N TRP A 89 -5.67 20.85 17.86
CA TRP A 89 -5.07 19.62 18.37
C TRP A 89 -5.71 18.40 17.70
N ASP A 90 -4.97 17.75 16.80
CA ASP A 90 -5.38 16.49 16.18
C ASP A 90 -4.18 15.54 16.01
N TYR A 91 -4.45 14.30 15.60
CA TYR A 91 -3.43 13.30 15.33
C TYR A 91 -2.61 13.67 14.09
N THR A 92 -1.29 13.53 14.20
CA THR A 92 -0.33 13.90 13.14
C THR A 92 -0.12 12.81 12.10
N GLY A 93 -0.52 11.56 12.40
CA GLY A 93 -0.13 10.38 11.62
C GLY A 93 1.28 9.87 11.94
N SER A 94 1.92 10.40 12.99
CA SER A 94 3.26 9.99 13.45
C SER A 94 3.22 9.33 14.83
N GLY A 95 4.39 8.89 15.29
CA GLY A 95 4.58 8.26 16.59
C GLY A 95 4.76 6.75 16.53
N ILE A 96 4.91 6.13 17.70
CA ILE A 96 5.27 4.71 17.81
C ILE A 96 4.18 3.77 17.27
N GLU A 97 2.91 4.12 17.44
CA GLU A 97 1.79 3.31 16.96
C GLU A 97 1.75 3.22 15.44
N TYR A 98 2.02 4.34 14.74
CA TYR A 98 2.19 4.34 13.29
C TYR A 98 3.43 3.56 12.86
N GLN A 99 4.57 3.74 13.54
CA GLN A 99 5.80 3.02 13.20
C GLN A 99 5.62 1.51 13.32
N ILE A 100 4.97 1.02 14.39
CA ILE A 100 4.63 -0.39 14.60
C ILE A 100 3.74 -0.91 13.46
N LEU A 101 2.73 -0.13 13.06
CA LEU A 101 1.80 -0.48 12.01
C LEU A 101 2.46 -0.51 10.61
N ALA A 102 3.33 0.45 10.30
CA ALA A 102 3.94 0.55 8.97
C ALA A 102 5.09 -0.44 8.77
N GLY A 103 5.89 -0.71 9.82
CA GLY A 103 7.14 -1.48 9.70
C GLY A 103 7.10 -2.85 10.39
N PRO A 104 7.29 -2.93 11.72
CA PRO A 104 7.48 -4.20 12.45
C PRO A 104 6.35 -5.22 12.25
N SER A 105 5.09 -4.78 12.27
CA SER A 105 3.96 -5.69 12.08
C SER A 105 4.03 -6.38 10.72
N PHE A 106 4.28 -5.64 9.65
CA PHE A 106 4.44 -6.19 8.30
C PHE A 106 5.68 -7.08 8.18
N ILE A 107 6.85 -6.60 8.58
CA ILE A 107 8.13 -7.31 8.35
C ILE A 107 8.22 -8.61 9.14
N ALA A 108 7.71 -8.64 10.38
CA ALA A 108 7.76 -9.82 11.24
C ALA A 108 7.02 -11.00 10.60
N ILE A 109 5.79 -10.77 10.13
CA ILE A 109 5.01 -11.82 9.50
C ILE A 109 5.51 -12.13 8.09
N PHE A 110 5.94 -11.12 7.32
CA PHE A 110 6.44 -11.30 5.96
C PHE A 110 7.66 -12.22 5.93
N THR A 111 8.57 -12.07 6.90
CA THR A 111 9.78 -12.88 6.99
C THR A 111 9.46 -14.33 7.34
N VAL A 112 8.62 -14.55 8.35
CA VAL A 112 8.23 -15.91 8.78
C VAL A 112 7.45 -16.62 7.68
N MET A 113 6.45 -15.94 7.09
CA MET A 113 5.64 -16.52 6.03
C MET A 113 6.40 -16.69 4.72
N GLY A 114 7.38 -15.84 4.42
CA GLY A 114 8.25 -16.00 3.26
C GLY A 114 9.02 -17.34 3.28
N ILE A 115 9.53 -17.73 4.46
CA ILE A 115 10.18 -19.04 4.64
C ILE A 115 9.17 -20.17 4.45
N VAL A 116 8.00 -20.08 5.09
CA VAL A 116 6.96 -21.10 5.02
C VAL A 116 6.44 -21.29 3.58
N ILE A 117 6.14 -20.19 2.89
CA ILE A 117 5.66 -20.20 1.50
C ILE A 117 6.76 -20.67 0.56
N GLY A 118 8.03 -20.33 0.80
CA GLY A 118 9.16 -20.88 0.05
C GLY A 118 9.17 -22.42 0.08
N VAL A 119 9.07 -23.01 1.27
CA VAL A 119 9.01 -24.48 1.43
C VAL A 119 7.75 -25.08 0.79
N LEU A 120 6.61 -24.38 0.88
CA LEU A 120 5.36 -24.81 0.22
C LEU A 120 5.46 -24.74 -1.30
N GLY A 121 6.16 -23.75 -1.85
CA GLY A 121 6.34 -23.54 -3.29
C GLY A 121 7.14 -24.64 -3.99
N ASP A 122 7.94 -25.39 -3.24
CA ASP A 122 8.65 -26.56 -3.76
C ASP A 122 7.79 -27.84 -3.76
N LYS A 123 6.76 -27.90 -2.90
CA LYS A 123 5.89 -29.09 -2.75
C LYS A 123 4.59 -28.98 -3.53
N TYR A 124 4.07 -27.77 -3.73
CA TYR A 124 2.76 -27.53 -4.32
C TYR A 124 2.86 -26.80 -5.67
N ASN A 125 1.74 -26.72 -6.38
CA ASN A 125 1.68 -25.97 -7.63
C ASN A 125 1.86 -24.46 -7.36
N ARG A 126 3.01 -23.94 -7.80
CA ARG A 126 3.44 -22.54 -7.61
C ARG A 126 2.41 -21.51 -8.10
N VAL A 127 1.71 -21.79 -9.20
CA VAL A 127 0.70 -20.87 -9.75
C VAL A 127 -0.52 -20.81 -8.83
N ARG A 128 -1.03 -21.95 -8.38
CA ARG A 128 -2.18 -21.98 -7.45
C ARG A 128 -1.83 -21.33 -6.12
N LEU A 129 -0.61 -21.56 -5.63
CA LEU A 129 -0.14 -20.98 -4.38
C LEU A 129 -0.02 -19.45 -4.50
N LEU A 130 0.47 -18.95 -5.64
CA LEU A 130 0.53 -17.51 -5.93
C LEU A 130 -0.88 -16.89 -5.97
N THR A 131 -1.85 -17.55 -6.61
CA THR A 131 -3.24 -17.08 -6.63
C THR A 131 -3.85 -17.00 -5.22
N VAL A 132 -3.57 -17.98 -4.35
CA VAL A 132 -4.03 -17.94 -2.95
C VAL A 132 -3.38 -16.79 -2.18
N CYS A 133 -2.09 -16.55 -2.37
CA CYS A 133 -1.37 -15.42 -1.78
C CYS A 133 -1.98 -14.08 -2.23
N MET A 134 -2.31 -13.97 -3.52
CA MET A 134 -2.95 -12.79 -4.10
C MET A 134 -4.33 -12.52 -3.54
N LEU A 135 -5.17 -13.56 -3.49
CA LEU A 135 -6.49 -13.48 -2.88
C LEU A 135 -6.40 -13.06 -1.40
N LEU A 136 -5.42 -13.60 -0.67
CA LEU A 136 -5.23 -13.28 0.74
C LEU A 136 -4.88 -11.80 0.94
N TYR A 137 -3.85 -11.28 0.27
CA TYR A 137 -3.49 -9.87 0.47
C TYR A 137 -4.59 -8.93 -0.03
N SER A 138 -5.28 -9.24 -1.15
CA SER A 138 -6.38 -8.42 -1.63
C SER A 138 -7.59 -8.41 -0.70
N THR A 139 -7.92 -9.55 -0.10
CA THR A 139 -8.97 -9.63 0.92
C THR A 139 -8.61 -8.81 2.15
N MET A 140 -7.35 -8.89 2.60
CA MET A 140 -6.87 -8.12 3.75
C MET A 140 -6.81 -6.61 3.47
N ALA A 141 -6.47 -6.21 2.24
CA ALA A 141 -6.58 -4.81 1.80
C ALA A 141 -8.04 -4.33 1.84
N LEU A 142 -8.97 -5.12 1.30
CA LEU A 142 -10.40 -4.80 1.34
C LEU A 142 -10.91 -4.62 2.77
N LEU A 143 -10.57 -5.56 3.66
CA LEU A 143 -10.92 -5.50 5.09
C LEU A 143 -10.28 -4.30 5.80
N SER A 144 -9.08 -3.89 5.39
CA SER A 144 -8.43 -2.67 5.91
C SER A 144 -9.25 -1.42 5.62
N GLY A 145 -9.91 -1.35 4.46
CA GLY A 145 -10.87 -0.29 4.15
C GLY A 145 -12.06 -0.28 5.11
N PHE A 146 -12.55 -1.44 5.57
CA PHE A 146 -13.67 -1.52 6.53
C PHE A 146 -13.26 -1.39 8.00
N SER A 147 -11.99 -1.12 8.28
CA SER A 147 -11.51 -1.03 9.66
C SER A 147 -12.09 0.19 10.39
N ASN A 148 -12.43 -0.03 11.66
CA ASN A 148 -12.96 0.98 12.59
C ASN A 148 -12.12 1.08 13.87
N SER A 149 -10.99 0.37 13.95
CA SER A 149 -10.11 0.40 15.11
C SER A 149 -8.66 0.12 14.70
N TYR A 150 -7.72 0.74 15.41
CA TYR A 150 -6.28 0.54 15.21
C TYR A 150 -5.87 -0.95 15.26
N TRP A 151 -6.40 -1.71 16.22
CA TRP A 151 -6.09 -3.13 16.36
C TRP A 151 -6.56 -3.98 15.16
N GLN A 152 -7.68 -3.61 14.53
CA GLN A 152 -8.15 -4.28 13.32
C GLN A 152 -7.17 -4.05 12.17
N LEU A 153 -6.68 -2.81 12.02
CA LEU A 153 -5.65 -2.49 11.03
C LEU A 153 -4.36 -3.28 11.24
N ILE A 154 -3.89 -3.46 12.48
CA ILE A 154 -2.71 -4.31 12.74
C ILE A 154 -2.96 -5.74 12.25
N ILE A 155 -4.11 -6.33 12.58
CA ILE A 155 -4.43 -7.72 12.19
C ILE A 155 -4.50 -7.83 10.66
N PHE A 156 -5.16 -6.89 10.00
CA PHE A 156 -5.23 -6.89 8.54
C PHE A 156 -3.87 -6.65 7.89
N ARG A 157 -3.01 -5.82 8.49
CA ARG A 157 -1.65 -5.59 8.03
C ARG A 157 -0.79 -6.86 8.15
N LEU A 158 -0.95 -7.60 9.24
CA LEU A 158 -0.31 -8.90 9.41
C LEU A 158 -0.78 -9.89 8.35
N GLY A 159 -2.09 -9.98 8.10
CA GLY A 159 -2.63 -10.82 7.04
C GLY A 159 -2.15 -10.41 5.64
N PHE A 160 -2.04 -9.10 5.40
CA PHE A 160 -1.54 -8.56 4.13
C PHE A 160 -0.08 -8.97 3.89
N GLY A 161 0.80 -8.77 4.89
CA GLY A 161 2.20 -9.19 4.80
C GLY A 161 2.38 -10.70 4.66
N ALA A 162 1.50 -11.51 5.27
CA ALA A 162 1.50 -12.95 5.08
C ALA A 162 1.21 -13.36 3.63
N GLY A 163 0.25 -12.69 2.96
CA GLY A 163 -0.07 -12.93 1.55
C GLY A 163 1.03 -12.45 0.62
N GLU A 164 1.56 -11.25 0.84
CA GLU A 164 2.56 -10.63 -0.03
C GLU A 164 3.90 -11.38 -0.01
N ALA A 165 4.26 -12.02 1.09
CA ALA A 165 5.52 -12.75 1.27
C ALA A 165 5.80 -13.82 0.20
N GLY A 166 4.74 -14.40 -0.38
CA GLY A 166 4.84 -15.43 -1.41
C GLY A 166 5.08 -14.89 -2.83
N CYS A 167 4.76 -13.61 -3.09
CA CYS A 167 4.67 -13.09 -4.46
C CYS A 167 6.01 -13.18 -5.20
N THR A 168 7.08 -12.67 -4.59
CA THR A 168 8.42 -12.64 -5.19
C THR A 168 9.04 -14.02 -5.40
N PRO A 169 9.12 -14.92 -4.39
CA PRO A 169 9.75 -16.23 -4.57
C PRO A 169 8.97 -17.15 -5.53
N LEU A 170 7.64 -17.12 -5.49
CA LEU A 170 6.80 -17.93 -6.38
C LEU A 170 6.89 -17.42 -7.82
N THR A 171 6.85 -16.10 -8.01
CA THR A 171 6.99 -15.51 -9.35
C THR A 171 8.36 -15.77 -9.94
N ALA A 172 9.43 -15.60 -9.15
CA ALA A 172 10.79 -15.88 -9.61
C ALA A 172 10.96 -17.34 -10.10
N SER A 173 10.29 -18.27 -9.41
CA SER A 173 10.27 -19.69 -9.77
C SER A 173 9.46 -19.96 -11.05
N ILE A 174 8.26 -19.38 -11.16
CA ILE A 174 7.41 -19.50 -12.36
C ILE A 174 8.09 -18.90 -13.60
N VAL A 175 8.73 -17.75 -13.45
CA VAL A 175 9.48 -17.09 -14.53
C VAL A 175 10.69 -17.94 -14.95
N ALA A 176 11.36 -18.59 -14.00
CA ALA A 176 12.46 -19.51 -14.31
C ALA A 176 12.02 -20.72 -15.14
N ASP A 177 10.80 -21.23 -14.91
CA ASP A 177 10.25 -22.38 -15.62
C ASP A 177 9.69 -21.99 -17.02
N LYS A 178 9.17 -20.76 -17.18
CA LYS A 178 8.52 -20.30 -18.42
C LYS A 178 9.44 -19.59 -19.42
N PHE A 179 10.51 -18.94 -18.95
CA PHE A 179 11.40 -18.14 -19.81
C PHE A 179 12.75 -18.84 -20.05
N SER A 180 13.32 -18.65 -21.24
CA SER A 180 14.67 -19.14 -21.55
C SER A 180 15.72 -18.41 -20.72
N LYS A 181 16.90 -19.03 -20.52
CA LYS A 181 18.02 -18.42 -19.77
C LYS A 181 18.37 -17.01 -20.25
N GLU A 182 18.29 -16.75 -21.55
CA GLU A 182 18.58 -15.45 -22.17
C GLU A 182 17.51 -14.39 -21.88
N SER A 183 16.24 -14.78 -21.78
CA SER A 183 15.10 -13.86 -21.61
C SER A 183 14.63 -13.72 -20.15
N ARG A 184 15.02 -14.65 -19.27
CA ARG A 184 14.66 -14.66 -17.83
C ARG A 184 15.09 -13.37 -17.12
N GLY A 185 16.27 -12.84 -17.43
CA GLY A 185 16.75 -11.59 -16.85
C GLY A 185 15.82 -10.42 -17.16
N LEU A 186 15.41 -10.30 -18.42
CA LEU A 186 14.49 -9.24 -18.86
C LEU A 186 13.09 -9.43 -18.24
N ALA A 187 12.58 -10.66 -18.17
CA ALA A 187 11.30 -10.96 -17.55
C ALA A 187 11.28 -10.60 -16.05
N MET A 188 12.35 -10.91 -15.31
CA MET A 188 12.49 -10.51 -13.91
C MET A 188 12.62 -9.00 -13.74
N SER A 189 13.30 -8.31 -14.67
CA SER A 189 13.37 -6.85 -14.66
C SER A 189 11.99 -6.22 -14.85
N ILE A 190 11.18 -6.71 -15.79
CA ILE A 190 9.79 -6.25 -15.99
C ILE A 190 8.96 -6.49 -14.72
N PHE A 191 9.10 -7.66 -14.09
CA PHE A 191 8.42 -7.94 -12.82
C PHE A 191 8.82 -6.95 -11.71
N ASN A 192 10.12 -6.73 -11.50
CA ASN A 192 10.61 -5.81 -10.46
C ASN A 192 10.25 -4.35 -10.71
N TRP A 193 10.02 -3.94 -11.96
CA TRP A 193 9.45 -2.64 -12.27
C TRP A 193 8.08 -2.42 -11.61
N GLY A 194 7.37 -3.50 -11.26
CA GLY A 194 6.15 -3.45 -10.48
C GLY A 194 6.31 -2.70 -9.16
N ILE A 195 7.44 -2.85 -8.46
CA ILE A 195 7.69 -2.15 -7.17
C ILE A 195 7.67 -0.63 -7.35
N TYR A 196 8.41 -0.14 -8.35
CA TYR A 196 8.50 1.29 -8.61
C TYR A 196 7.16 1.87 -9.10
N PHE A 197 6.44 1.12 -9.94
CA PHE A 197 5.10 1.51 -10.35
C PHE A 197 4.11 1.51 -9.18
N GLY A 198 4.16 0.51 -8.30
CA GLY A 198 3.32 0.42 -7.12
C GLY A 198 3.56 1.57 -6.15
N TYR A 199 4.82 1.89 -5.88
CA TYR A 199 5.19 3.06 -5.08
C TYR A 199 4.68 4.37 -5.70
N GLY A 200 4.90 4.57 -7.01
CA GLY A 200 4.40 5.76 -7.72
C GLY A 200 2.87 5.87 -7.68
N LEU A 201 2.17 4.75 -7.89
CA LEU A 201 0.72 4.67 -7.78
C LEU A 201 0.22 4.94 -6.36
N ALA A 202 0.93 4.51 -5.32
CA ALA A 202 0.56 4.78 -3.93
C ALA A 202 0.55 6.29 -3.64
N PHE A 203 1.49 7.07 -4.18
CA PHE A 203 1.45 8.53 -4.06
C PHE A 203 0.27 9.14 -4.82
N ALA A 204 0.05 8.71 -6.07
CA ALA A 204 -1.05 9.24 -6.87
C ALA A 204 -2.40 8.92 -6.23
N VAL A 205 -2.66 7.65 -5.94
CA VAL A 205 -3.92 7.20 -5.32
C VAL A 205 -4.05 7.77 -3.91
N GLY A 206 -3.01 7.71 -3.09
CA GLY A 206 -3.07 8.16 -1.69
C GLY A 206 -3.36 9.65 -1.53
N ASN A 207 -2.84 10.52 -2.41
CA ASN A 207 -3.15 11.95 -2.34
C ASN A 207 -4.48 12.28 -3.02
N TYR A 208 -4.63 11.96 -4.31
CA TYR A 208 -5.79 12.39 -5.09
C TYR A 208 -7.09 11.72 -4.63
N VAL A 209 -7.08 10.43 -4.27
CA VAL A 209 -8.31 9.73 -3.84
C VAL A 209 -8.74 10.17 -2.44
N THR A 210 -7.77 10.45 -1.56
CA THR A 210 -8.05 10.99 -0.23
C THR A 210 -8.65 12.39 -0.32
N GLU A 211 -8.10 13.26 -1.19
CA GLU A 211 -8.62 14.62 -1.42
C GLU A 211 -9.98 14.64 -2.09
N ALA A 212 -10.23 13.73 -3.05
CA ALA A 212 -11.51 13.63 -3.74
C ALA A 212 -12.68 13.27 -2.80
N ASN A 213 -12.38 12.77 -1.58
CA ASN A 213 -13.32 12.44 -0.51
C ASN A 213 -14.62 11.78 -1.00
N ILE A 214 -14.46 10.76 -1.85
CA ILE A 214 -15.58 10.09 -2.52
C ILE A 214 -16.50 9.49 -1.45
N LEU A 215 -17.77 9.91 -1.43
CA LEU A 215 -18.80 9.48 -0.47
C LEU A 215 -18.46 9.71 1.01
N GLY A 216 -17.57 10.66 1.33
CA GLY A 216 -17.12 10.91 2.71
C GLY A 216 -16.18 9.83 3.27
N GLN A 217 -15.62 8.96 2.40
CA GLN A 217 -14.80 7.81 2.76
C GLN A 217 -13.41 7.87 2.11
N GLY A 218 -12.79 9.05 2.07
CA GLY A 218 -11.58 9.36 1.30
C GLY A 218 -10.48 8.29 1.35
N TRP A 219 -9.90 8.01 2.52
CA TRP A 219 -8.77 7.06 2.63
C TRP A 219 -9.17 5.59 2.47
N ARG A 220 -10.45 5.24 2.69
CA ARG A 220 -10.91 3.85 2.54
C ARG A 220 -10.93 3.41 1.08
N TRP A 221 -11.26 4.34 0.17
CA TRP A 221 -11.21 4.07 -1.26
C TRP A 221 -9.82 3.70 -1.75
N SER A 222 -8.76 4.23 -1.14
CA SER A 222 -7.38 3.85 -1.41
C SER A 222 -7.14 2.34 -1.18
N TYR A 223 -7.72 1.78 -0.11
CA TYR A 223 -7.67 0.34 0.17
C TYR A 223 -8.57 -0.48 -0.77
N TYR A 224 -9.73 0.04 -1.16
CA TYR A 224 -10.61 -0.64 -2.12
C TYR A 224 -9.99 -0.76 -3.51
N VAL A 225 -9.29 0.27 -3.99
CA VAL A 225 -8.55 0.25 -5.25
C VAL A 225 -7.44 -0.81 -5.21
N THR A 226 -6.74 -0.90 -4.08
CA THR A 226 -5.70 -1.90 -3.83
C THR A 226 -6.23 -3.34 -3.91
N ALA A 227 -7.49 -3.56 -3.54
CA ALA A 227 -8.08 -4.91 -3.46
C ALA A 227 -8.43 -5.51 -4.83
N ILE A 228 -8.56 -4.70 -5.88
CA ILE A 228 -9.06 -5.11 -7.21
C ILE A 228 -8.30 -6.29 -7.85
N PRO A 229 -6.95 -6.35 -7.87
CA PRO A 229 -6.22 -7.35 -8.66
C PRO A 229 -6.37 -8.77 -8.17
N GLY A 230 -6.59 -9.01 -6.88
CA GLY A 230 -6.74 -10.37 -6.37
C GLY A 230 -8.02 -11.05 -6.84
N PHE A 231 -9.00 -10.26 -7.33
CA PHE A 231 -10.27 -10.76 -7.85
C PHE A 231 -10.32 -10.85 -9.38
N LEU A 232 -9.26 -10.42 -10.08
CA LEU A 232 -9.09 -10.46 -11.55
C LEU A 232 -8.24 -11.67 -11.96
#